data_AF-A0A520IZS9-F1
#
_entry.id   AF-A0A520IZS9-F1
#
_cell.length_a   1.000
_cell.length_b   1.000
_cell.length_c   1.000
_cell.angle_alpha   90.00
_cell.angle_beta   90.00
_cell.angle_gamma   90.00
#
_symmetry.space_group_name_H-M   'P 1'
#
loop_
_entity.id
_entity.type
_entity.pdbx_description
1 polymer ?
#
loop_
_entity_poly.entity_id
_entity_poly.type
_entity_poly.pdbx_seq_one_letter_code
_entity_poly.pdbx_strand_id
1 'polypeptide(L)'
;RTVSGSGFTDNTGLGFDVSTQGDEITVNTVTRDRSAILTIKVPQNIKISFNNSSSSNQSEIILKNLKNEIEVSTSYNKIKLENNTGPMNVKTLYGSIDAIFSGEIKGPVSIVSVYGYVDVSLPATAKANVEISTSYGKLYAAESLKIAVEKNTEEKTSASSGTTYLSYGTTNGGQGAFSLGNVTGVRNSDSIKGKINGGGADMILKSNYKNVYLREK
;
A
#
# COMPACT_ATOMS: atom_id res chain seq x y z
N ARG A 1 -3.37 25.59 28.27
CA ARG A 1 -2.32 24.70 27.73
C ARG A 1 -2.82 23.28 27.89
N THR A 2 -3.02 22.57 26.78
CA THR A 2 -3.55 21.19 26.81
C THR A 2 -2.41 20.19 26.83
N VAL A 3 -2.51 19.15 27.65
CA VAL A 3 -1.51 18.09 27.80
C VAL A 3 -2.19 16.76 27.46
N SER A 4 -1.49 15.87 26.74
CA SER A 4 -2.00 14.54 26.41
C SER A 4 -1.65 13.52 27.49
N GLY A 5 -2.35 12.38 27.52
CA GLY A 5 -2.01 11.25 28.41
C GLY A 5 -0.63 10.64 28.16
N SER A 6 0.04 11.02 27.05
CA SER A 6 1.41 10.63 26.73
C SER A 6 2.46 11.67 27.15
N GLY A 7 2.05 12.76 27.83
CA GLY A 7 2.95 13.80 28.34
C GLY A 7 3.35 14.88 27.32
N PHE A 8 2.88 14.80 26.07
CA PHE A 8 3.10 15.85 25.08
C PHE A 8 2.29 17.09 25.42
N THR A 9 2.83 18.26 25.10
CA THR A 9 2.13 19.51 25.34
C THR A 9 1.99 20.33 24.07
N ASP A 10 0.78 20.88 23.87
CA ASP A 10 0.55 21.76 22.74
C ASP A 10 1.38 23.03 22.88
N ASN A 11 2.39 23.16 22.02
CA ASN A 11 3.27 24.32 21.90
C ASN A 11 3.08 25.07 20.58
N THR A 12 2.08 24.66 19.79
CA THR A 12 1.72 25.29 18.51
C THR A 12 0.41 26.08 18.59
N GLY A 13 -0.43 25.79 19.58
CA GLY A 13 -1.81 26.28 19.64
C GLY A 13 -2.73 25.60 18.64
N LEU A 14 -2.23 24.59 17.91
CA LEU A 14 -2.94 23.82 16.89
C LEU A 14 -3.26 22.39 17.36
N GLY A 15 -2.98 22.08 18.63
CA GLY A 15 -3.14 20.74 19.17
C GLY A 15 -1.96 19.81 18.92
N PHE A 16 -0.78 20.36 18.61
CA PHE A 16 0.44 19.61 18.34
C PHE A 16 1.59 20.04 19.25
N ASP A 17 2.40 19.05 19.62
CA ASP A 17 3.71 19.22 20.22
C ASP A 17 4.74 19.09 19.10
N VAL A 18 5.54 20.13 18.91
CA VAL A 18 6.63 20.16 17.93
C VAL A 18 7.94 20.30 18.69
N SER A 19 8.85 19.34 18.52
CA SER A 19 10.17 19.36 19.13
C SER A 19 11.26 19.20 18.07
N THR A 20 12.41 19.81 18.33
CA THR A 20 13.58 19.73 17.46
C THR A 20 14.75 19.20 18.26
N GLN A 21 15.40 18.14 17.77
CA GLN A 21 16.60 17.57 18.35
C GLN A 21 17.65 17.40 17.25
N GLY A 22 18.62 18.33 17.21
CA GLY A 22 19.56 18.39 16.09
C GLY A 22 18.83 18.65 14.77
N ASP A 23 18.97 17.75 13.82
CA ASP A 23 18.35 17.83 12.48
C ASP A 23 16.97 17.15 12.42
N GLU A 24 16.52 16.52 13.51
CA GLU A 24 15.22 15.84 13.57
C GLU A 24 14.13 16.77 14.12
N ILE A 25 12.99 16.80 13.43
CA ILE A 25 11.79 17.52 13.84
C ILE A 25 10.69 16.49 14.08
N THR A 26 10.22 16.41 15.32
CA THR A 26 9.16 15.49 15.73
C THR A 26 7.87 16.25 15.96
N VAL A 27 6.77 15.75 15.39
CA VAL A 27 5.43 16.34 15.52
C VAL A 27 4.48 15.31 16.12
N ASN A 28 3.97 15.58 17.31
CA ASN A 28 3.06 14.71 18.03
C ASN A 28 1.68 15.33 18.20
N THR A 29 0.63 14.55 18.03
CA THR A 29 -0.75 14.98 18.33
C THR A 29 -0.94 15.07 19.85
N VAL A 30 -1.39 16.22 20.34
CA VAL A 30 -1.69 16.46 21.77
C VAL A 30 -3.19 16.42 22.01
N THR A 31 -3.96 17.11 21.18
CA THR A 31 -5.42 17.15 21.29
C THR A 31 -6.06 16.28 20.21
N ARG A 32 -7.28 15.83 20.47
CA ARG A 32 -8.08 15.05 19.52
C ARG A 32 -9.02 15.93 18.72
N ASP A 33 -8.84 17.26 18.70
CA ASP A 33 -9.78 18.12 18.00
C ASP A 33 -9.70 17.86 16.49
N ARG A 34 -10.77 17.30 15.93
CA ARG A 34 -10.78 16.59 14.64
C ARG A 34 -11.13 17.47 13.46
N SER A 35 -11.21 18.78 13.66
CA SER A 35 -11.91 19.69 12.76
C SER A 35 -11.00 20.47 11.81
N ALA A 36 -9.67 20.38 11.95
CA ALA A 36 -8.73 21.14 11.14
C ALA A 36 -7.90 20.26 10.18
N ILE A 37 -7.75 20.74 8.94
CA ILE A 37 -6.74 20.21 8.00
C ILE A 37 -5.39 20.79 8.41
N LEU A 38 -4.45 19.92 8.80
CA LEU A 38 -3.08 20.32 9.07
C LEU A 38 -2.27 20.33 7.77
N THR A 39 -1.59 21.45 7.49
CA THR A 39 -0.60 21.54 6.41
C THR A 39 0.77 21.84 7.00
N ILE A 40 1.73 20.92 6.83
CA ILE A 40 3.12 21.12 7.22
C ILE A 40 3.94 21.39 5.96
N LYS A 41 4.60 22.55 5.90
CA LYS A 41 5.52 22.89 4.79
C LYS A 41 6.95 22.57 5.21
N VAL A 42 7.66 21.87 4.34
CA VAL A 42 9.04 21.43 4.57
C VAL A 42 9.89 21.67 3.33
N PRO A 43 11.23 21.74 3.45
CA PRO A 43 12.12 21.69 2.30
C PRO A 43 11.91 20.40 1.49
N GLN A 44 11.97 20.48 0.16
CA GLN A 44 11.71 19.33 -0.72
C GLN A 44 12.67 18.14 -0.48
N ASN A 45 13.87 18.42 0.03
CA ASN A 45 14.92 17.43 0.24
C ASN A 45 14.96 16.86 1.68
N ILE A 46 13.92 17.08 2.49
CA ILE A 46 13.82 16.48 3.82
C ILE A 46 13.37 15.02 3.74
N LYS A 47 13.84 14.17 4.65
CA LYS A 47 13.28 12.84 4.86
C LYS A 47 11.97 12.95 5.64
N ILE A 48 10.97 12.14 5.29
CA ILE A 48 9.67 12.12 5.98
C ILE A 48 9.41 10.72 6.52
N SER A 49 9.05 10.63 7.80
CA SER A 49 8.46 9.45 8.41
C SER A 49 7.08 9.79 8.98
N PHE A 50 6.07 9.00 8.64
CA PHE A 50 4.71 9.17 9.16
C PHE A 50 4.14 7.83 9.64
N ASN A 51 3.73 7.77 10.90
CA ASN A 51 3.10 6.59 11.48
C ASN A 51 1.72 6.90 12.05
N ASN A 52 0.73 6.06 11.74
CA ASN A 52 -0.56 6.11 12.41
C ASN A 52 -1.22 4.73 12.55
N SER A 53 -1.32 4.22 13.76
CA SER A 53 -2.09 3.00 14.05
C SER A 53 -3.50 3.27 14.58
N SER A 54 -3.87 4.53 14.80
CA SER A 54 -5.09 4.90 15.49
C SER A 54 -6.32 4.83 14.59
N SER A 55 -7.37 4.17 15.07
CA SER A 55 -8.70 4.23 14.44
C SER A 55 -9.39 5.58 14.62
N SER A 56 -8.86 6.53 15.40
CA SER A 56 -9.46 7.86 15.53
C SER A 56 -8.98 8.87 14.49
N ASN A 57 -7.86 8.61 13.82
CA ASN A 57 -7.16 9.58 12.97
C ASN A 57 -7.09 9.06 11.53
N GLN A 58 -8.25 8.74 10.94
CA GLN A 58 -8.36 8.02 9.66
C GLN A 58 -8.33 8.93 8.42
N SER A 59 -8.13 10.24 8.60
CA SER A 59 -8.17 11.23 7.52
C SER A 59 -7.12 10.95 6.43
N GLU A 60 -7.34 11.48 5.24
CA GLU A 60 -6.41 11.35 4.12
C GLU A 60 -5.07 12.05 4.42
N ILE A 61 -3.98 11.41 4.01
CA ILE A 61 -2.61 11.96 4.07
C ILE A 61 -2.19 12.33 2.65
N ILE A 62 -1.75 13.57 2.45
CA ILE A 62 -1.26 14.05 1.16
C ILE A 62 0.22 14.41 1.30
N LEU A 63 1.07 13.72 0.56
CA LEU A 63 2.51 13.97 0.48
C LEU A 63 2.83 14.42 -0.92
N LYS A 64 3.36 15.64 -1.09
CA LYS A 64 3.57 16.22 -2.41
C LYS A 64 4.88 16.97 -2.59
N ASN A 65 5.45 16.86 -3.78
CA ASN A 65 6.66 17.55 -4.23
C ASN A 65 7.91 17.26 -3.37
N LEU A 66 8.01 16.04 -2.83
CA LEU A 66 9.15 15.60 -2.02
C LEU A 66 10.15 14.83 -2.90
N LYS A 67 11.44 15.13 -2.70
CA LYS A 67 12.54 14.60 -3.51
C LYS A 67 13.43 13.60 -2.79
N ASN A 68 13.29 13.50 -1.47
CA ASN A 68 14.06 12.59 -0.63
C ASN A 68 13.15 11.46 -0.10
N GLU A 69 13.70 10.64 0.79
CA GLU A 69 13.10 9.44 1.34
C GLU A 69 11.76 9.70 2.07
N ILE A 70 10.75 8.89 1.77
CA ILE A 70 9.45 8.90 2.42
C ILE A 70 9.13 7.51 2.97
N GLU A 71 8.87 7.44 4.27
CA GLU A 71 8.34 6.26 4.93
C GLU A 71 6.97 6.56 5.53
N VAL A 72 5.97 5.76 5.18
CA VAL A 72 4.60 5.90 5.69
C VAL A 72 4.07 4.54 6.11
N SER A 73 3.56 4.44 7.33
CA SER A 73 2.95 3.23 7.87
C SER A 73 1.67 3.56 8.61
N THR A 74 0.52 3.17 8.06
CA THR A 74 -0.78 3.50 8.66
C THR A 74 -1.75 2.32 8.75
N SER A 75 -2.76 2.45 9.61
CA SER A 75 -3.83 1.44 9.71
C SER A 75 -5.06 1.82 8.89
N TYR A 76 -5.48 3.08 8.86
CA TYR A 76 -6.79 3.45 8.31
C TYR A 76 -6.74 4.58 7.26
N ASN A 77 -5.62 5.27 7.14
CA ASN A 77 -5.51 6.45 6.31
C ASN A 77 -5.49 6.10 4.83
N LYS A 78 -6.30 6.82 4.03
CA LYS A 78 -6.04 6.96 2.60
C LYS A 78 -4.77 7.79 2.40
N ILE A 79 -3.98 7.44 1.40
CA ILE A 79 -2.70 8.10 1.14
C ILE A 79 -2.68 8.57 -0.30
N LYS A 80 -2.36 9.85 -0.50
CA LYS A 80 -2.14 10.45 -1.82
C LYS A 80 -0.70 10.91 -1.95
N LEU A 81 0.01 10.38 -2.94
CA LEU A 81 1.37 10.75 -3.28
C LEU A 81 1.36 11.56 -4.58
N GLU A 82 1.75 12.83 -4.54
CA GLU A 82 1.70 13.71 -5.70
C GLU A 82 3.09 14.25 -6.06
N ASN A 83 3.62 13.86 -7.22
CA ASN A 83 4.88 14.39 -7.73
C ASN A 83 6.07 14.21 -6.76
N ASN A 84 6.10 13.08 -6.06
CA ASN A 84 7.26 12.69 -5.25
C ASN A 84 8.23 11.89 -6.13
N THR A 85 9.53 12.14 -5.97
CA THR A 85 10.56 11.52 -6.83
C THR A 85 11.58 10.68 -6.08
N GLY A 86 11.67 10.79 -4.75
CA GLY A 86 12.65 10.05 -3.95
C GLY A 86 12.26 8.58 -3.67
N PRO A 87 13.11 7.83 -2.94
CA PRO A 87 12.78 6.50 -2.48
C PRO A 87 11.55 6.51 -1.57
N MET A 88 10.69 5.49 -1.68
CA MET A 88 9.43 5.45 -0.94
C MET A 88 9.11 4.07 -0.39
N ASN A 89 8.69 4.02 0.87
CA ASN A 89 8.10 2.85 1.49
C ASN A 89 6.77 3.24 2.14
N VAL A 90 5.66 2.96 1.47
CA VAL A 90 4.33 3.45 1.84
C VAL A 90 3.39 2.25 2.02
N LYS A 91 2.87 2.08 3.23
CA LYS A 91 1.94 1.01 3.57
C LYS A 91 0.73 1.47 4.37
N THR A 92 -0.41 0.86 4.08
CA THR A 92 -1.64 1.02 4.86
C THR A 92 -2.40 -0.30 4.99
N LEU A 93 -3.08 -0.51 6.13
CA LEU A 93 -3.89 -1.71 6.36
C LEU A 93 -5.26 -1.60 5.69
N TYR A 94 -6.05 -0.58 6.02
CA TYR A 94 -7.43 -0.41 5.53
C TYR A 94 -7.61 0.77 4.56
N GLY A 95 -6.58 1.59 4.37
CA GLY A 95 -6.61 2.70 3.43
C GLY A 95 -6.35 2.30 1.98
N SER A 96 -6.76 3.16 1.04
CA SER A 96 -6.32 3.05 -0.36
C SER A 96 -5.15 4.00 -0.62
N ILE A 97 -4.34 3.71 -1.63
CA ILE A 97 -3.20 4.55 -1.98
C ILE A 97 -3.30 4.97 -3.45
N ASP A 98 -3.27 6.27 -3.67
CA ASP A 98 -3.19 6.90 -4.99
C ASP A 98 -1.83 7.57 -5.16
N ALA A 99 -1.09 7.25 -6.23
CA ALA A 99 0.20 7.86 -6.51
C ALA A 99 0.27 8.37 -7.94
N ILE A 100 0.66 9.65 -8.11
CA ILE A 100 0.81 10.28 -9.42
C ILE A 100 2.25 10.76 -9.57
N PHE A 101 2.99 10.11 -10.47
CA PHE A 101 4.35 10.50 -10.81
C PHE A 101 4.33 11.39 -12.06
N SER A 102 5.07 12.50 -12.02
CA SER A 102 5.14 13.45 -13.15
C SER A 102 6.50 13.50 -13.83
N GLY A 103 7.48 12.73 -13.34
CA GLY A 103 8.84 12.76 -13.83
C GLY A 103 9.60 11.48 -13.45
N GLU A 104 10.91 11.59 -13.44
CA GLU A 104 11.81 10.48 -13.10
C GLU A 104 11.61 10.02 -11.64
N ILE A 105 11.57 8.70 -11.45
CA ILE A 105 11.52 8.04 -10.14
C ILE A 105 12.96 7.72 -9.73
N LYS A 106 13.41 8.27 -8.61
CA LYS A 106 14.78 8.15 -8.11
C LYS A 106 14.80 7.23 -6.90
N GLY A 107 15.25 6.00 -7.12
CA GLY A 107 15.36 4.97 -6.09
C GLY A 107 14.12 4.11 -5.96
N PRO A 108 14.18 3.08 -5.11
CA PRO A 108 13.12 2.07 -5.01
C PRO A 108 11.84 2.64 -4.41
N VAL A 109 10.71 2.17 -4.93
CA VAL A 109 9.36 2.54 -4.49
C VAL A 109 8.59 1.28 -4.11
N SER A 110 8.04 1.24 -2.91
CA SER A 110 7.13 0.20 -2.43
C SER A 110 5.84 0.84 -1.96
N ILE A 111 4.72 0.46 -2.58
CA ILE A 111 3.38 0.97 -2.28
C ILE A 111 2.46 -0.23 -2.03
N VAL A 112 2.02 -0.39 -0.79
CA VAL A 112 1.30 -1.58 -0.34
C VAL A 112 0.04 -1.21 0.43
N SER A 113 -1.10 -1.72 -0.01
CA SER A 113 -2.32 -1.75 0.80
C SER A 113 -2.76 -3.19 1.08
N VAL A 114 -3.30 -3.45 2.27
CA VAL A 114 -3.87 -4.77 2.55
C VAL A 114 -5.31 -4.84 2.05
N TYR A 115 -6.19 -3.96 2.53
CA TYR A 115 -7.64 -4.01 2.26
C TYR A 115 -8.15 -2.90 1.34
N GLY A 116 -7.31 -1.92 0.97
CA GLY A 116 -7.61 -0.91 -0.04
C GLY A 116 -6.92 -1.19 -1.36
N TYR A 117 -7.32 -0.45 -2.39
CA TYR A 117 -6.65 -0.54 -3.69
C TYR A 117 -5.33 0.21 -3.69
N VAL A 118 -4.48 -0.11 -4.67
CA VAL A 118 -3.32 0.69 -5.03
C VAL A 118 -3.51 1.18 -6.46
N ASP A 119 -3.45 2.48 -6.66
CA ASP A 119 -3.58 3.11 -7.97
C ASP A 119 -2.37 4.00 -8.22
N VAL A 120 -1.60 3.67 -9.26
CA VAL A 120 -0.40 4.41 -9.65
C VAL A 120 -0.53 4.89 -11.08
N SER A 121 -0.29 6.18 -11.29
CA SER A 121 -0.25 6.81 -12.61
C SER A 121 1.17 7.25 -12.96
N LEU A 122 1.65 6.83 -14.13
CA LEU A 122 2.98 7.13 -14.67
C LEU A 122 2.86 7.84 -16.02
N PRO A 123 3.81 8.71 -16.42
CA PRO A 123 3.89 9.18 -17.79
C PRO A 123 4.23 8.02 -18.73
N ALA A 124 3.74 8.03 -19.98
CA ALA A 124 4.04 7.00 -20.98
C ALA A 124 5.54 6.77 -21.23
N THR A 125 6.37 7.78 -20.94
CA THR A 125 7.83 7.75 -21.07
C THR A 125 8.55 7.25 -19.82
N ALA A 126 7.83 6.86 -18.76
CA ALA A 126 8.42 6.38 -17.52
C ALA A 126 9.30 5.15 -17.76
N LYS A 127 10.34 5.02 -16.94
CA LYS A 127 11.28 3.89 -16.97
C LYS A 127 11.34 3.28 -15.58
N ALA A 128 10.93 2.02 -15.46
CA ALA A 128 10.86 1.34 -14.17
C ALA A 128 10.90 -0.18 -14.34
N ASN A 129 11.44 -0.89 -13.35
CA ASN A 129 11.16 -2.31 -13.16
C ASN A 129 9.94 -2.39 -12.25
N VAL A 130 8.91 -3.10 -12.66
CA VAL A 130 7.63 -3.17 -11.93
C VAL A 130 7.35 -4.58 -11.45
N GLU A 131 6.92 -4.70 -10.21
CA GLU A 131 6.25 -5.85 -9.64
C GLU A 131 4.88 -5.42 -9.15
N ILE A 132 3.83 -5.90 -9.81
CA ILE A 132 2.44 -5.57 -9.52
C ILE A 132 1.75 -6.84 -9.06
N SER A 133 1.14 -6.86 -7.88
CA SER A 133 0.56 -8.10 -7.34
C SER A 133 -0.70 -7.91 -6.50
N THR A 134 -1.52 -8.95 -6.49
CA THR A 134 -2.72 -9.08 -5.66
C THR A 134 -3.02 -10.52 -5.29
N SER A 135 -3.64 -10.74 -4.14
CA SER A 135 -4.08 -12.08 -3.72
C SER A 135 -5.55 -12.37 -4.03
N TYR A 136 -6.41 -11.35 -4.03
CA TYR A 136 -7.86 -11.53 -4.21
C TYR A 136 -8.54 -10.51 -5.14
N GLY A 137 -7.86 -9.42 -5.49
CA GLY A 137 -8.30 -8.46 -6.50
C GLY A 137 -7.81 -8.77 -7.92
N LYS A 138 -7.92 -7.78 -8.81
CA LYS A 138 -7.48 -7.83 -10.21
C LYS A 138 -6.33 -6.87 -10.48
N LEU A 139 -5.52 -7.16 -11.50
CA LEU A 139 -4.47 -6.29 -11.99
C LEU A 139 -4.93 -5.56 -13.26
N TYR A 140 -4.68 -4.25 -13.33
CA TYR A 140 -4.93 -3.43 -14.50
C TYR A 140 -3.66 -2.66 -14.85
N ALA A 141 -3.24 -2.73 -16.12
CA ALA A 141 -2.10 -2.00 -16.63
C ALA A 141 -2.46 -1.34 -17.97
N ALA A 142 -2.11 -0.06 -18.12
CA ALA A 142 -2.30 0.66 -19.38
C ALA A 142 -1.38 0.10 -20.48
N GLU A 143 -1.95 -0.15 -21.66
CA GLU A 143 -1.22 -0.69 -22.82
C GLU A 143 -0.07 0.23 -23.27
N SER A 144 -0.24 1.55 -23.11
CA SER A 144 0.72 2.58 -23.45
C SER A 144 2.04 2.49 -22.68
N LEU A 145 2.05 1.86 -21.50
CA LEU A 145 3.26 1.67 -20.69
C LEU A 145 4.16 0.52 -21.20
N LYS A 146 3.70 -0.28 -22.17
CA LYS A 146 4.51 -1.30 -22.88
C LYS A 146 5.37 -2.16 -21.95
N ILE A 147 4.73 -2.76 -20.93
CA ILE A 147 5.43 -3.60 -19.95
C ILE A 147 5.99 -4.84 -20.65
N ALA A 148 7.31 -4.97 -20.68
CA ALA A 148 7.99 -6.21 -21.07
C ALA A 148 7.89 -7.20 -19.91
N VAL A 149 6.84 -8.03 -19.93
CA VAL A 149 6.53 -9.00 -18.87
C VAL A 149 7.53 -10.15 -18.88
N GLU A 150 8.11 -10.42 -17.71
CA GLU A 150 8.96 -11.59 -17.47
C GLU A 150 8.06 -12.82 -17.32
N LYS A 151 8.23 -13.80 -18.22
CA LYS A 151 7.49 -15.07 -18.13
C LYS A 151 8.19 -15.96 -17.10
N ASN A 152 7.57 -16.16 -15.94
CA ASN A 152 7.96 -17.26 -15.06
C ASN A 152 7.47 -18.57 -15.66
N THR A 153 8.41 -19.44 -16.07
CA THR A 153 8.17 -20.82 -16.53
C THR A 153 8.00 -21.81 -15.37
N GLU A 154 8.03 -21.35 -14.12
CA GLU A 154 7.78 -22.19 -12.96
C GLU A 154 6.27 -22.30 -12.72
N GLU A 155 5.76 -23.53 -12.78
CA GLU A 155 4.37 -23.86 -12.47
C GLU A 155 3.97 -23.20 -11.15
N LYS A 156 2.87 -22.42 -11.15
CA LYS A 156 2.26 -21.89 -9.91
C LYS A 156 1.95 -23.10 -9.02
N THR A 157 2.83 -23.43 -8.07
CA THR A 157 2.53 -24.33 -6.97
C THR A 157 1.51 -23.62 -6.12
N SER A 158 0.25 -23.83 -6.49
CA SER A 158 -0.91 -23.30 -5.82
C SER A 158 -0.83 -23.76 -4.37
N ALA A 159 -0.70 -22.83 -3.44
CA ALA A 159 -0.82 -23.14 -2.01
C ALA A 159 -2.26 -23.63 -1.78
N SER A 160 -2.43 -24.94 -1.86
CA SER A 160 -3.70 -25.64 -1.67
C SER A 160 -4.09 -25.51 -0.21
N SER A 161 -5.04 -24.63 0.08
CA SER A 161 -5.74 -24.64 1.37
C SER A 161 -6.87 -25.66 1.25
N GLY A 162 -6.56 -26.94 1.50
CA GLY A 162 -7.56 -28.01 1.54
C GLY A 162 -8.43 -27.89 2.79
N THR A 163 -9.74 -27.85 2.63
CA THR A 163 -10.68 -28.03 3.75
C THR A 163 -11.33 -29.39 3.62
N THR A 164 -11.16 -30.25 4.63
CA THR A 164 -11.78 -31.58 4.69
C THR A 164 -13.12 -31.47 5.40
N TYR A 165 -14.19 -31.98 4.78
CA TYR A 165 -15.50 -32.09 5.40
C TYR A 165 -15.97 -33.55 5.43
N LEU A 166 -16.75 -33.88 6.45
CA LEU A 166 -17.39 -35.19 6.63
C LEU A 166 -18.82 -35.12 6.08
N SER A 167 -19.14 -35.99 5.11
CA SER A 167 -20.49 -36.15 4.56
C SER A 167 -21.06 -37.52 4.96
N TYR A 168 -22.32 -37.57 5.38
CA TYR A 168 -23.02 -38.81 5.72
C TYR A 168 -24.13 -39.08 4.70
N GLY A 169 -24.12 -40.27 4.11
CA GLY A 169 -25.13 -40.69 3.14
C GLY A 169 -25.59 -42.12 3.38
N THR A 170 -26.85 -42.40 3.10
CA THR A 170 -27.43 -43.75 3.16
C THR A 170 -27.32 -44.42 1.79
N THR A 171 -26.79 -45.63 1.75
CA THR A 171 -26.78 -46.43 0.51
C THR A 171 -28.11 -47.17 0.33
N ASN A 172 -28.39 -47.67 -0.89
CA ASN A 172 -29.63 -48.37 -1.28
C ASN A 172 -29.86 -49.75 -0.60
N GLY A 173 -29.39 -49.91 0.64
CA GLY A 173 -29.62 -51.07 1.50
C GLY A 173 -29.78 -50.71 2.99
N GLY A 174 -30.01 -49.44 3.32
CA GLY A 174 -30.24 -48.99 4.71
C GLY A 174 -28.98 -48.87 5.58
N GLN A 175 -27.79 -49.16 5.04
CA GLN A 175 -26.52 -48.93 5.73
C GLN A 175 -25.98 -47.52 5.41
N GLY A 176 -25.77 -46.73 6.46
CA GLY A 176 -25.19 -45.38 6.36
C GLY A 176 -23.66 -45.42 6.29
N ALA A 177 -23.08 -44.59 5.43
CA ALA A 177 -21.64 -44.47 5.22
C ALA A 177 -21.17 -43.03 5.44
N PHE A 178 -20.02 -42.88 6.09
CA PHE A 178 -19.29 -41.61 6.18
C PHE A 178 -18.29 -41.52 5.04
N SER A 179 -18.30 -40.41 4.30
CA SER A 179 -17.34 -40.10 3.25
C SER A 179 -16.58 -38.83 3.58
N LEU A 180 -15.25 -38.88 3.45
CA LEU A 180 -14.37 -37.73 3.58
C LEU A 180 -14.24 -37.05 2.22
N GLY A 181 -14.79 -35.84 2.10
CA GLY A 181 -14.62 -34.98 0.93
C GLY A 181 -13.52 -33.95 1.18
N ASN A 182 -12.58 -33.79 0.24
CA ASN A 182 -11.61 -32.71 0.26
C ASN A 182 -12.03 -31.63 -0.75
N VAL A 183 -12.18 -30.39 -0.30
CA VAL A 183 -12.31 -29.22 -1.18
C VAL A 183 -10.96 -28.51 -1.21
N THR A 184 -10.28 -28.55 -2.36
CA THR A 184 -9.03 -27.81 -2.59
C THR A 184 -9.36 -26.40 -3.08
N GLY A 185 -9.20 -25.42 -2.19
CA GLY A 185 -9.23 -24.01 -2.59
C GLY A 185 -7.87 -23.63 -3.17
N VAL A 186 -7.77 -23.52 -4.50
CA VAL A 186 -6.60 -22.93 -5.18
C VAL A 186 -6.64 -21.42 -4.94
N ARG A 187 -5.76 -20.90 -4.08
CA ARG A 187 -5.55 -19.45 -3.93
C ARG A 187 -4.48 -19.00 -4.94
N ASN A 188 -4.92 -18.60 -6.12
CA ASN A 188 -4.03 -17.97 -7.09
C ASN A 188 -3.81 -16.51 -6.69
N SER A 189 -2.60 -16.19 -6.24
CA SER A 189 -2.14 -14.80 -6.29
C SER A 189 -1.80 -14.46 -7.74
N ASP A 190 -2.16 -13.25 -8.16
CA ASP A 190 -1.79 -12.70 -9.45
C ASP A 190 -0.62 -11.75 -9.26
N SER A 191 0.38 -11.91 -10.11
CA SER A 191 1.55 -11.04 -10.13
C SER A 191 2.04 -10.85 -11.56
N ILE A 192 2.52 -9.65 -11.84
CA ILE A 192 3.21 -9.28 -13.07
C ILE A 192 4.55 -8.70 -12.64
N LYS A 193 5.64 -9.29 -13.13
CA LYS A 193 6.98 -8.71 -13.05
C LYS A 193 7.42 -8.32 -14.46
N GLY A 194 8.05 -7.17 -14.61
CA GLY A 194 8.49 -6.73 -15.92
C GLY A 194 9.16 -5.37 -15.92
N LYS A 195 9.49 -4.90 -17.13
CA LYS A 195 10.20 -3.63 -17.34
C LYS A 195 9.39 -2.69 -18.23
N ILE A 196 9.27 -1.44 -17.82
CA ILE A 196 8.66 -0.35 -18.60
C ILE A 196 9.78 0.40 -19.32
N ASN A 197 9.66 0.56 -20.64
CA ASN A 197 10.59 1.34 -21.49
C ASN A 197 12.09 1.04 -21.28
N GLY A 198 12.44 -0.24 -21.08
CA GLY A 198 13.82 -0.69 -20.86
C GLY A 198 14.24 -0.81 -19.40
N GLY A 199 13.35 -0.56 -18.45
CA GLY A 199 13.61 -0.68 -17.02
C GLY A 199 14.14 0.61 -16.39
N GLY A 200 14.31 0.62 -15.07
CA GLY A 200 14.69 1.81 -14.31
C GLY A 200 14.70 1.53 -12.82
N ALA A 201 14.19 2.48 -12.02
CA ALA A 201 13.99 2.26 -10.60
C ALA A 201 12.99 1.12 -10.33
N ASP A 202 13.20 0.37 -9.25
CA ASP A 202 12.31 -0.71 -8.84
C ASP A 202 11.03 -0.16 -8.21
N MET A 203 9.90 -0.71 -8.62
CA MET A 203 8.57 -0.35 -8.13
C MET A 203 7.78 -1.60 -7.75
N ILE A 204 7.40 -1.71 -6.48
CA ILE A 204 6.53 -2.77 -5.97
C ILE A 204 5.17 -2.17 -5.65
N LEU A 205 4.13 -2.65 -6.34
CA LEU A 205 2.75 -2.19 -6.20
C LEU A 205 1.89 -3.37 -5.77
N LYS A 206 1.28 -3.29 -4.59
CA LYS A 206 0.56 -4.43 -4.03
C LYS A 206 -0.72 -4.04 -3.33
N SER A 207 -1.80 -4.74 -3.67
CA SER A 207 -3.01 -4.78 -2.86
C SER A 207 -3.32 -6.23 -2.51
N ASN A 208 -3.53 -6.59 -1.24
CA ASN A 208 -3.86 -7.99 -0.94
C ASN A 208 -5.29 -8.32 -1.40
N TYR A 209 -6.27 -7.49 -1.04
CA TYR A 209 -7.70 -7.79 -1.19
C TYR A 209 -8.44 -6.98 -2.26
N LYS A 210 -7.81 -5.96 -2.83
CA LYS A 210 -8.41 -5.09 -3.86
C LYS A 210 -7.53 -5.06 -5.10
N ASN A 211 -7.95 -4.26 -6.06
CA ASN A 211 -7.28 -4.17 -7.34
C ASN A 211 -5.98 -3.36 -7.22
N VAL A 212 -5.08 -3.62 -8.15
CA VAL A 212 -3.93 -2.76 -8.40
C VAL A 212 -4.04 -2.19 -9.81
N TYR A 213 -3.93 -0.87 -9.91
CA TYR A 213 -3.99 -0.13 -11.17
C TYR A 213 -2.64 0.50 -11.46
N LEU A 214 -2.12 0.27 -12.65
CA LEU A 214 -1.00 0.99 -13.22
C LEU A 214 -1.47 1.69 -14.49
N ARG A 215 -1.66 3.00 -14.40
CA ARG A 215 -2.29 3.83 -15.43
C ARG A 215 -1.28 4.76 -16.09
N GLU A 216 -1.61 5.17 -17.30
CA GLU A 216 -1.00 6.35 -17.90
C GLU A 216 -1.61 7.60 -17.26
N LYS A 217 -0.76 8.59 -16.96
CA LYS A 217 -1.15 9.90 -16.44
C LYS A 217 -1.69 10.81 -17.53
#